data_AF-A0A7Y7P6J0-F1
#
_entry.id   AF-A0A7Y7P6J0-F1
#
_cell.length_a   1.000
_cell.length_b   1.000
_cell.length_c   1.000
_cell.angle_alpha   90.00
_cell.angle_beta   90.00
_cell.angle_gamma   90.00
#
_symmetry.space_group_name_H-M   'P 1'
#
loop_
_entity.id
_entity.type
_entity.pdbx_description
1 polymer ?
#
loop_
_entity_poly.entity_id
_entity_poly.type
_entity_poly.pdbx_seq_one_letter_code
_entity_poly.pdbx_strand_id
1 'polypeptide(L)'
;KLDELLNSVDLSTYGLERVKLNTSIGLDDSETELDPQNPNPRGAHGGEIIEDPLDLIIKSFNERWFQGWEATPEEQRVKFVNIAQGVRSHPDYQEKYADNPDEQNRNIAFLKIFDDVMAKQRKTELDLYRLLSKDEAFKVAMQDTIKRMLDLDAA
;
A
#
# COMPACT_ATOMS: atom_id res chain seq x y z
N LYS A 1 -41.03 -57.55 15.87
CA LYS A 1 -39.81 -56.70 15.96
C LYS A 1 -39.87 -55.44 15.09
N LEU A 2 -40.85 -55.28 14.17
CA LEU A 2 -41.11 -53.99 13.51
C LEU A 2 -42.18 -53.16 14.24
N ASP A 3 -43.19 -53.82 14.83
CA ASP A 3 -44.28 -53.16 15.59
C ASP A 3 -43.82 -52.40 16.84
N GLU A 4 -42.70 -52.81 17.43
CA GLU A 4 -42.14 -52.17 18.62
C GLU A 4 -41.49 -50.82 18.29
N LEU A 5 -40.94 -50.67 17.07
CA LEU A 5 -40.39 -49.42 16.56
C LEU A 5 -41.48 -48.43 16.15
N LEU A 6 -42.65 -48.92 15.72
CA LEU A 6 -43.77 -48.07 15.31
C LEU A 6 -44.47 -47.39 16.51
N ASN A 7 -44.40 -48.00 17.69
CA ASN A 7 -44.95 -47.45 18.93
C ASN A 7 -43.96 -46.54 19.69
N SER A 8 -42.69 -46.47 19.29
CA SER A 8 -41.68 -45.61 19.94
C SER A 8 -41.55 -44.23 19.28
N VAL A 9 -42.37 -43.93 18.26
CA VAL A 9 -42.34 -42.65 17.55
C VAL A 9 -43.59 -41.88 17.94
N ASP A 10 -43.44 -40.98 18.91
CA ASP A 10 -44.48 -40.04 19.30
C ASP A 10 -44.63 -38.93 18.23
N LEU A 11 -45.56 -39.13 17.31
CA LEU A 11 -45.89 -38.17 16.24
C LEU A 11 -46.74 -36.99 16.74
N SER A 12 -47.11 -36.93 18.02
CA SER A 12 -47.94 -35.86 18.58
C SER A 12 -47.27 -34.48 18.52
N THR A 13 -45.94 -34.43 18.42
CA THR A 13 -45.15 -33.18 18.38
C THR A 13 -44.92 -32.67 16.95
N TYR A 14 -45.24 -33.48 15.91
CA TYR A 14 -45.18 -33.07 14.50
C TYR A 14 -46.53 -32.60 13.94
N GLY A 15 -47.57 -32.59 14.78
CA GLY A 15 -48.74 -31.77 14.52
C GLY A 15 -48.38 -30.31 14.75
N LEU A 16 -47.97 -29.60 13.69
CA LEU A 16 -48.01 -28.13 13.70
C LEU A 16 -49.45 -27.74 14.03
N GLU A 17 -49.69 -27.35 15.28
CA GLU A 17 -50.92 -26.72 15.72
C GLU A 17 -51.07 -25.44 14.90
N ARG A 18 -51.84 -25.51 13.82
CA ARG A 18 -52.22 -24.34 13.02
C ARG A 18 -53.22 -23.53 13.83
N VAL A 19 -52.76 -22.85 14.87
CA VAL A 19 -53.63 -22.06 15.76
C VAL A 19 -54.19 -20.83 15.06
N LYS A 20 -53.59 -20.38 13.94
CA LYS A 20 -54.15 -19.33 13.07
C LYS A 20 -53.75 -19.54 11.61
N LEU A 21 -54.52 -20.34 10.89
CA LEU A 21 -54.46 -20.39 9.43
C LEU A 21 -55.38 -19.29 8.86
N ASN A 22 -54.86 -18.46 7.95
CA ASN A 22 -55.53 -17.27 7.36
C ASN A 22 -55.66 -16.03 8.29
N THR A 23 -54.68 -15.74 9.15
CA THR A 23 -54.59 -14.38 9.71
C THR A 23 -53.90 -13.46 8.70
N SER A 24 -54.57 -12.42 8.24
CA SER A 24 -53.92 -11.37 7.46
C SER A 24 -53.10 -10.52 8.42
N ILE A 25 -51.78 -10.54 8.28
CA ILE A 25 -50.91 -9.57 8.98
C ILE A 25 -51.08 -8.25 8.24
N GLY A 26 -51.83 -7.33 8.85
CA GLY A 26 -51.92 -5.96 8.35
C GLY A 26 -50.60 -5.26 8.62
N LEU A 27 -49.91 -4.80 7.57
CA LEU A 27 -48.82 -3.85 7.69
C LEU A 27 -49.47 -2.51 8.06
N ASP A 28 -49.06 -1.95 9.18
CA ASP A 28 -49.45 -0.60 9.57
C ASP A 28 -48.68 0.39 8.66
N ASP A 29 -49.40 1.19 7.89
CA ASP A 29 -48.83 2.15 6.92
C ASP A 29 -48.45 3.48 7.59
N SER A 30 -48.41 3.50 8.93
CA SER A 30 -47.98 4.66 9.70
C SER A 30 -46.46 4.82 9.61
N GLU A 31 -46.02 6.02 9.25
CA GLU A 31 -44.60 6.35 9.18
C GLU A 31 -43.99 6.26 10.58
N THR A 32 -43.18 5.23 10.81
CA THR A 32 -42.50 5.02 12.10
C THR A 32 -41.06 5.52 11.97
N GLU A 33 -40.71 6.58 12.70
CA GLU A 33 -39.33 7.06 12.75
C GLU A 33 -38.53 6.16 13.70
N LEU A 34 -37.55 5.43 13.16
CA LEU A 34 -36.60 4.65 13.93
C LEU A 34 -35.41 5.54 14.29
N ASP A 35 -35.22 5.80 15.58
CA ASP A 35 -33.99 6.42 16.05
C ASP A 35 -32.77 5.60 15.60
N PRO A 36 -31.67 6.25 15.16
CA PRO A 36 -30.44 5.54 14.85
C PRO A 36 -30.03 4.72 16.08
N GLN A 37 -29.90 3.40 15.94
CA GLN A 37 -29.44 2.54 17.04
C GLN A 37 -28.04 2.90 17.55
N ASN A 38 -27.33 3.82 16.90
CA ASN A 38 -26.10 4.41 17.42
C ASN A 38 -26.06 5.93 17.09
N PRO A 39 -26.23 6.81 18.08
CA PRO A 39 -26.20 8.27 17.89
C PRO A 39 -24.79 8.81 17.68
N ASN A 40 -23.75 7.97 17.68
CA ASN A 40 -22.40 8.41 17.39
C ASN A 40 -22.12 8.25 15.89
N PRO A 41 -22.27 9.30 15.05
CA PRO A 41 -21.66 9.27 13.73
C PRO A 41 -20.19 9.03 13.98
N ARG A 42 -19.61 8.02 13.35
CA ARG A 42 -18.15 7.88 13.32
C ARG A 42 -17.60 9.10 12.57
N GLY A 43 -17.47 10.22 13.27
CA GLY A 43 -16.52 11.26 12.91
C GLY A 43 -15.16 10.59 13.02
N ALA A 44 -14.56 10.30 11.87
CA ALA A 44 -13.19 9.84 11.78
C ALA A 44 -12.25 11.00 12.17
N HIS A 45 -12.24 11.32 13.45
CA HIS A 45 -11.21 12.09 14.11
C HIS A 45 -10.79 11.33 15.37
N GLY A 46 -10.47 10.05 15.19
CA GLY A 46 -9.46 9.39 16.01
C GLY A 46 -8.17 9.54 15.23
N GLY A 47 -7.17 10.22 15.80
CA GLY A 47 -5.87 10.48 15.18
C GLY A 47 -5.13 9.19 14.82
N GLU A 48 -5.52 8.56 13.72
CA GLU A 48 -4.61 7.76 12.93
C GLU A 48 -3.54 8.74 12.48
N ILE A 49 -2.32 8.55 12.99
CA ILE A 49 -1.14 9.04 12.31
C ILE A 49 -1.33 8.54 10.88
N ILE A 50 -1.63 9.45 9.95
CA ILE A 50 -1.65 9.15 8.54
C ILE A 50 -0.18 8.92 8.20
N GLU A 51 0.34 7.75 8.55
CA GLU A 51 1.64 7.31 8.08
C GLU A 51 1.51 7.28 6.57
N ASP A 52 2.36 8.04 5.89
CA ASP A 52 2.38 8.09 4.43
C ASP A 52 2.53 6.64 3.94
N PRO A 53 1.71 6.16 2.99
CA PRO A 53 1.83 4.80 2.46
C PRO A 53 3.27 4.49 1.99
N LEU A 54 4.02 5.49 1.52
CA LEU A 54 5.43 5.34 1.18
C LEU A 54 6.30 5.07 2.41
N ASP A 55 6.06 5.76 3.52
CA ASP A 55 6.81 5.59 4.76
C ASP A 55 6.57 4.19 5.34
N LEU A 56 5.36 3.64 5.21
CA LEU A 56 5.05 2.27 5.63
C LEU A 56 5.72 1.22 4.74
N ILE A 57 5.80 1.45 3.41
CA ILE A 57 6.55 0.60 2.48
C ILE A 57 8.05 0.63 2.84
N ILE A 58 8.61 1.81 3.11
CA ILE A 58 10.03 1.96 3.46
C ILE A 58 10.32 1.30 4.81
N LYS A 59 9.45 1.50 5.80
CA LYS A 59 9.57 0.88 7.13
C LYS A 59 9.56 -0.64 7.04
N SER A 60 8.59 -1.23 6.33
CA SER A 60 8.52 -2.68 6.13
C SER A 60 9.72 -3.23 5.33
N PHE A 61 10.21 -2.46 4.35
CA PHE A 61 11.44 -2.79 3.62
C PHE A 61 12.65 -2.82 4.57
N ASN A 62 12.82 -1.75 5.35
CA ASN A 62 13.91 -1.64 6.30
C ASN A 62 13.86 -2.77 7.32
N GLU A 63 12.72 -3.04 7.97
CA GLU A 63 12.60 -4.14 8.93
C GLU A 63 13.10 -5.49 8.40
N ARG A 64 12.91 -5.76 7.10
CA ARG A 64 13.33 -7.00 6.46
C ARG A 64 14.77 -6.98 5.95
N TRP A 65 15.30 -5.83 5.55
CA TRP A 65 16.57 -5.72 4.83
C TRP A 65 17.59 -4.75 5.47
N PHE A 66 17.35 -4.28 6.70
CA PHE A 66 18.13 -3.24 7.39
C PHE A 66 19.63 -3.54 7.54
N GLN A 67 20.04 -4.80 7.47
CA GLN A 67 21.40 -5.22 7.84
C GLN A 67 22.51 -4.77 6.88
N GLY A 68 22.22 -3.95 5.86
CA GLY A 68 23.24 -3.50 4.91
C GLY A 68 23.00 -2.18 4.20
N TRP A 69 21.97 -1.40 4.56
CA TRP A 69 21.71 -0.10 3.94
C TRP A 69 22.02 1.04 4.92
N GLU A 70 23.27 1.50 4.92
CA GLU A 70 23.76 2.65 5.71
C GLU A 70 23.23 3.99 5.14
N ALA A 71 21.92 4.20 5.19
CA ALA A 71 21.29 5.47 4.82
C ALA A 71 20.21 5.83 5.84
N THR A 72 20.01 7.12 6.07
CA THR A 72 18.90 7.59 6.92
C THR A 72 17.55 7.27 6.26
N PRO A 73 16.46 7.13 7.04
CA PRO A 73 15.13 6.86 6.47
C PRO A 73 14.70 7.90 5.42
N GLU A 74 15.08 9.17 5.60
CA GLU A 74 14.82 10.25 4.64
C GLU A 74 15.59 10.06 3.33
N GLU A 75 16.88 9.71 3.40
CA GLU A 75 17.67 9.42 2.20
C GLU A 75 17.15 8.19 1.46
N GLN A 76 16.71 7.17 2.19
CA GLN A 76 16.07 5.98 1.60
C GLN A 76 14.78 6.36 0.88
N ARG A 77 13.95 7.21 1.49
CA ARG A 77 12.73 7.74 0.87
C ARG A 77 13.04 8.46 -0.44
N VAL A 78 13.98 9.38 -0.41
CA VAL A 78 14.40 10.11 -1.62
C VAL A 78 14.92 9.16 -2.68
N LYS A 79 15.71 8.14 -2.32
CA LYS A 79 16.19 7.11 -3.25
C LYS A 79 15.05 6.31 -3.89
N PHE A 80 14.08 5.84 -3.10
CA PHE A 80 12.93 5.10 -3.64
C PHE A 80 12.10 5.95 -4.60
N VAL A 81 11.84 7.21 -4.24
CA VAL A 81 11.11 8.14 -5.11
C VAL A 81 11.86 8.38 -6.41
N ASN A 82 13.18 8.60 -6.34
CA ASN A 82 14.01 8.79 -7.53
C ASN A 82 14.00 7.56 -8.45
N ILE A 83 14.09 6.35 -7.88
CA ILE A 83 14.02 5.11 -8.66
C ILE A 83 12.63 4.95 -9.30
N ALA A 84 11.56 5.17 -8.55
CA ALA A 84 10.19 5.08 -9.06
C ALA A 84 9.95 6.10 -10.18
N GLN A 85 10.47 7.33 -10.05
CA GLN A 85 10.40 8.34 -11.10
C GLN A 85 11.23 7.94 -12.33
N GLY A 86 12.40 7.33 -12.12
CA GLY A 86 13.23 6.77 -13.19
C GLY A 86 12.49 5.70 -13.99
N VAL A 87 11.83 4.77 -13.31
CA VAL A 87 10.99 3.72 -13.92
C VAL A 87 9.83 4.35 -14.69
N ARG A 88 9.11 5.31 -14.11
CA ARG A 88 7.99 5.98 -14.78
C ARG A 88 8.40 6.78 -16.01
N SER A 89 9.61 7.33 -16.00
CA SER A 89 10.16 8.11 -17.12
C SER A 89 10.78 7.22 -18.21
N HIS A 90 10.84 5.91 -18.01
CA HIS A 90 11.40 5.00 -18.99
C HIS A 90 10.48 4.89 -20.22
N PRO A 91 11.02 4.94 -21.45
CA PRO A 91 10.20 4.91 -22.67
C PRO A 91 9.29 3.68 -22.76
N ASP A 92 9.78 2.52 -22.32
CA ASP A 92 9.04 1.26 -22.35
C ASP A 92 8.00 1.11 -21.23
N TYR A 93 7.95 2.04 -20.26
CA TYR A 93 7.06 1.93 -19.11
C TYR A 93 5.58 1.91 -19.52
N GLN A 94 5.17 2.84 -20.39
CA GLN A 94 3.77 2.95 -20.75
C GLN A 94 3.30 1.75 -21.59
N GLU A 95 4.00 1.44 -22.68
CA GLU A 95 3.60 0.39 -23.62
C GLU A 95 3.77 -1.03 -23.05
N LYS A 96 4.91 -1.30 -22.38
CA LYS A 96 5.25 -2.68 -21.97
C LYS A 96 4.75 -3.03 -20.58
N TYR A 97 4.55 -2.03 -19.71
CA TYR A 97 4.13 -2.23 -18.33
C TYR A 97 2.73 -1.70 -18.03
N ALA A 98 2.44 -0.41 -18.25
CA ALA A 98 1.17 0.19 -17.83
C ALA A 98 -0.04 -0.29 -18.65
N ASP A 99 0.08 -0.31 -19.98
CA ASP A 99 -1.04 -0.61 -20.89
C ASP A 99 -1.15 -2.10 -21.25
N ASN A 100 -0.24 -2.93 -20.74
CA ASN A 100 -0.14 -4.34 -21.08
C ASN A 100 -1.03 -5.19 -20.15
N PRO A 101 -2.04 -5.91 -20.65
CA PRO A 101 -2.93 -6.72 -19.81
C PRO A 101 -2.28 -8.00 -19.29
N ASP A 102 -1.21 -8.48 -19.92
CA ASP A 102 -0.51 -9.73 -19.56
C ASP A 102 0.42 -9.52 -18.35
N GLU A 103 0.11 -10.18 -17.24
CA GLU A 103 0.88 -10.08 -15.99
C GLU A 103 2.32 -10.60 -16.10
N GLN A 104 2.54 -11.70 -16.83
CA GLN A 104 3.88 -12.25 -16.98
C GLN A 104 4.76 -11.31 -17.81
N ASN A 105 4.21 -10.80 -18.92
CA ASN A 105 4.93 -9.89 -19.79
C ASN A 105 5.19 -8.54 -19.09
N ARG A 106 4.23 -8.02 -18.30
CA ARG A 106 4.45 -6.85 -17.44
C ARG A 106 5.60 -7.07 -16.46
N ASN A 107 5.65 -8.22 -15.79
CA ASN A 107 6.71 -8.50 -14.82
C ASN A 107 8.09 -8.57 -15.49
N ILE A 108 8.19 -9.21 -16.65
CA ILE A 108 9.45 -9.27 -17.43
C ILE A 108 9.86 -7.86 -17.89
N ALA A 109 8.92 -7.06 -18.38
CA ALA A 109 9.19 -5.68 -18.79
C ALA A 109 9.66 -4.83 -17.61
N PHE A 110 8.99 -4.93 -16.46
CA PHE A 110 9.38 -4.22 -15.24
C PHE A 110 10.80 -4.54 -14.80
N LEU A 111 11.19 -5.83 -14.79
CA LEU A 111 12.54 -6.24 -14.42
C LEU A 111 13.59 -5.58 -15.32
N LYS A 112 13.37 -5.56 -16.63
CA LYS A 112 14.28 -4.92 -17.59
C LYS A 112 14.37 -3.40 -17.35
N ILE A 113 13.22 -2.74 -17.21
CA ILE A 113 13.16 -1.30 -16.94
C ILE A 113 13.88 -0.97 -15.64
N PHE A 114 13.67 -1.77 -14.60
CA PHE A 114 14.32 -1.59 -13.31
C PHE A 114 15.85 -1.73 -13.42
N ASP A 115 16.34 -2.78 -14.08
CA ASP A 115 17.77 -2.99 -14.29
C ASP A 115 18.42 -1.83 -15.07
N ASP A 116 17.75 -1.32 -16.11
CA ASP A 116 18.23 -0.18 -16.91
C ASP A 116 18.29 1.12 -16.09
N VAL A 117 17.26 1.39 -15.27
CA VAL A 117 17.23 2.54 -14.36
C VAL A 117 18.36 2.44 -13.33
N MET A 118 18.56 1.27 -12.73
CA MET A 118 19.63 1.04 -11.77
C MET A 118 21.02 1.19 -12.40
N ALA A 119 21.21 0.71 -13.63
CA ALA A 119 22.46 0.89 -14.39
C ALA A 119 22.73 2.38 -14.68
N LYS A 120 21.70 3.13 -15.07
CA LYS A 120 21.80 4.57 -15.30
C LYS A 120 22.15 5.35 -14.03
N GLN A 121 21.53 5.00 -12.90
CA GLN A 121 21.83 5.61 -11.61
C GLN A 121 23.29 5.36 -11.21
N ARG A 122 23.74 4.10 -11.29
CA ARG A 122 25.15 3.73 -11.02
C ARG A 122 26.12 4.50 -11.90
N LYS A 123 25.83 4.62 -13.20
CA LYS A 123 26.67 5.38 -14.13
C LYS A 123 26.77 6.84 -13.72
N THR A 124 25.65 7.45 -13.33
CA THR A 124 25.61 8.85 -12.88
C THR A 124 26.46 9.07 -11.63
N GLU A 125 26.36 8.16 -10.66
CA GLU A 125 27.19 8.21 -9.44
C GLU A 125 28.69 8.04 -9.76
N LEU A 126 29.04 7.06 -10.60
CA LEU A 126 30.43 6.87 -11.03
C LEU A 126 30.98 8.08 -11.82
N ASP A 127 30.15 8.68 -12.68
CA ASP A 127 30.53 9.88 -13.43
C ASP A 127 30.75 11.08 -12.50
N LEU A 128 29.98 11.22 -11.42
CA LEU A 128 30.22 12.24 -10.40
C LEU A 128 31.59 12.05 -9.72
N TYR A 129 31.91 10.83 -9.27
CA TYR A 129 33.22 10.55 -8.66
C TYR A 129 34.37 10.72 -9.66
N ARG A 130 34.12 10.38 -10.92
CA ARG A 130 35.08 10.61 -12.01
C ARG A 130 35.33 12.10 -12.24
N LEU A 131 34.29 12.94 -12.24
CA LEU A 131 34.42 14.39 -12.37
C LEU A 131 35.20 14.96 -11.18
N LEU A 132 34.86 14.53 -9.96
CA LEU A 132 35.54 14.96 -8.74
C LEU A 132 37.04 14.62 -8.73
N SER A 133 37.43 13.49 -9.34
CA SER A 133 38.83 13.06 -9.40
C SER A 133 39.62 13.64 -10.57
N LYS A 134 38.96 13.95 -11.70
CA LYS A 134 39.63 14.43 -12.92
C LYS A 134 39.65 15.95 -13.06
N ASP A 135 38.67 16.66 -12.50
CA ASP A 135 38.53 18.10 -12.62
C ASP A 135 38.78 18.76 -11.26
N GLU A 136 39.95 19.38 -11.14
CA GLU A 136 40.37 20.07 -9.92
C GLU A 136 39.54 21.34 -9.65
N ALA A 137 39.13 22.06 -10.69
CA ALA A 137 38.30 23.25 -10.55
C ALA A 137 36.91 22.88 -10.03
N PHE A 138 36.32 21.81 -10.56
CA PHE A 138 35.06 21.26 -10.06
C PHE A 138 35.17 20.85 -8.58
N LYS A 139 36.26 20.14 -8.21
CA LYS A 139 36.51 19.73 -6.82
C LYS A 139 36.61 20.93 -5.87
N VAL A 140 37.36 21.96 -6.24
CA VAL A 140 37.49 23.18 -5.41
C VAL A 140 36.14 23.87 -5.25
N ALA A 141 35.39 24.06 -6.34
CA ALA A 141 34.07 24.68 -6.31
C ALA A 141 33.08 23.90 -5.42
N MET A 142 33.08 22.56 -5.50
CA MET A 142 32.25 21.72 -4.65
C MET A 142 32.62 21.86 -3.17
N GLN A 143 33.91 21.87 -2.83
CA GLN A 143 34.38 22.07 -1.46
C GLN A 143 33.96 23.44 -0.92
N ASP A 144 34.13 24.51 -1.70
CA ASP A 144 33.75 25.85 -1.27
C ASP A 144 32.25 26.00 -1.06
N THR A 145 31.43 25.33 -1.89
CA THR A 145 29.97 25.32 -1.73
C THR A 145 29.55 24.58 -0.45
N ILE A 146 30.18 23.42 -0.16
CA ILE A 146 29.91 22.65 1.05
C ILE A 146 30.33 23.44 2.30
N LYS A 147 31.51 24.07 2.29
CA LYS A 147 31.95 24.93 3.41
C LYS A 147 30.94 26.02 3.72
N ARG A 148 30.47 26.74 2.69
CA ARG A 148 29.45 27.78 2.86
C ARG A 148 28.14 27.26 3.46
N MET A 149 27.70 26.05 3.09
CA MET A 149 26.51 25.45 3.70
C MET A 149 26.73 25.15 5.19
N LEU A 150 27.89 24.57 5.54
CA LEU A 150 28.22 24.29 6.94
C LEU A 150 28.34 25.56 7.79
N ASP A 151 28.89 26.63 7.22
CA ASP A 151 28.99 27.93 7.89
C ASP A 151 27.62 28.59 8.12
N LEU A 152 26.63 28.30 7.27
CA LEU A 152 25.25 28.79 7.43
C LEU A 152 24.47 28.03 8.51
N ASP A 153 24.67 26.71 8.61
CA ASP A 153 24.00 25.88 9.63
C ASP A 153 24.59 26.06 11.04
N ALA A 154 25.81 26.61 11.14
CA ALA A 154 26.48 26.90 12.40
C ALA A 154 26.15 28.27 13.01
N ALA A 155 25.40 29.12 12.31
CA ALA A 155 25.03 30.48 12.70
C ALA A 155 23.59 30.57 13.23
#